data_AF-A0A9D7TWQ8-F1
#
_entry.id   AF-A0A9D7TWQ8-F1
#
_cell.length_a   1.000
_cell.length_b   1.000
_cell.length_c   1.000
_cell.angle_alpha   90.00
_cell.angle_beta   90.00
_cell.angle_gamma   90.00
#
_symmetry.space_group_name_H-M   'P 1'
#
loop_
_entity.id
_entity.type
_entity.pdbx_description
1 polymer ?
#
loop_
_entity_poly.entity_id
_entity_poly.type
_entity_poly.pdbx_seq_one_letter_code
_entity_poly.pdbx_strand_id
1 'polypeptide(L)'
;MPDYRNRVGITDCSAVTIQQLAPNAPGSTVIGYGGTRTIVLVVTDACGNSSTTQFTLTLVDQTPPVAVCKPVTVYLNAAGTASITPAMVNDGSHDNCDPVTLVSVVPSTFTCANAGANSVTLTVSDVSGNTSTCTSTVTVLDTIAPVIVCNANITTTTGAGNTQCGAVVTFTAPTGTDNCSGAATAQTTGLASGSLFPVGVTTNTFVTTDASGNTATCSFTVTVTDDTPPLLTCPASITTTTGAGNTQCGKIVTYTAPTGTDNCSGQQPHKRQVWQAVHYSRLVQQPIHL
;
A
#
# COMPACT_ATOMS: atom_id res chain seq x y z
N MET A 1 38.99 -40.64 24.77
CA MET A 1 38.57 -41.26 26.04
C MET A 1 39.80 -41.34 26.94
N PRO A 2 39.79 -40.73 28.13
CA PRO A 2 40.92 -40.82 29.06
C PRO A 2 41.18 -42.25 29.55
N ASP A 3 42.39 -42.49 30.02
CA ASP A 3 42.77 -43.75 30.66
C ASP A 3 42.45 -43.69 32.15
N TYR A 4 41.49 -44.52 32.57
CA TYR A 4 41.06 -44.61 33.96
C TYR A 4 41.65 -45.81 34.70
N ARG A 5 42.50 -46.63 34.04
CA ARG A 5 43.08 -47.84 34.65
C ARG A 5 43.89 -47.53 35.91
N ASN A 6 44.55 -46.37 35.96
CA ASN A 6 45.36 -45.94 37.12
C ASN A 6 44.53 -45.45 38.32
N ARG A 7 43.19 -45.43 38.21
CA ARG A 7 42.29 -44.98 39.28
C ARG A 7 41.64 -46.13 40.06
N VAL A 8 41.99 -47.38 39.74
CA VAL A 8 41.45 -48.55 40.43
C VAL A 8 42.31 -48.84 41.67
N GLY A 9 41.70 -48.79 42.85
CA GLY A 9 42.30 -49.30 44.07
C GLY A 9 42.27 -50.83 44.06
N ILE A 10 43.43 -51.47 44.26
CA ILE A 10 43.56 -52.92 44.27
C ILE A 10 44.02 -53.36 45.66
N THR A 11 43.28 -54.29 46.24
CA THR A 11 43.65 -54.98 47.48
C THR A 11 43.83 -56.45 47.13
N ASP A 12 44.93 -56.76 46.43
CA ASP A 12 45.32 -58.12 46.09
C ASP A 12 46.82 -58.31 46.42
N CYS A 13 47.18 -59.52 46.81
CA CYS A 13 48.54 -59.92 47.19
C CYS A 13 49.38 -60.33 45.97
N SER A 14 48.80 -60.34 44.76
CA SER A 14 49.43 -60.78 43.52
C SER A 14 49.44 -59.68 42.44
N ALA A 15 50.21 -59.89 41.38
CA ALA A 15 50.21 -59.00 40.23
C ALA A 15 48.86 -59.12 39.48
N VAL A 16 48.25 -57.98 39.16
CA VAL A 16 46.97 -57.92 38.45
C VAL A 16 47.08 -57.21 37.11
N THR A 17 46.16 -57.53 36.20
CA THR A 17 45.98 -56.83 34.92
C THR A 17 44.70 -55.99 34.97
N ILE A 18 44.77 -54.73 34.56
CA ILE A 18 43.61 -53.82 34.52
C ILE A 18 43.28 -53.49 33.06
N GLN A 19 42.02 -53.70 32.68
CA GLN A 19 41.52 -53.39 31.35
C GLN A 19 40.34 -52.41 31.43
N GLN A 20 40.38 -51.36 30.62
CA GLN A 20 39.22 -50.51 30.33
C GLN A 20 38.60 -50.98 29.01
N LEU A 21 37.37 -51.50 29.07
CA LEU A 21 36.75 -52.22 27.96
C LEU A 21 36.23 -51.31 26.84
N ALA A 22 36.14 -51.87 25.64
CA ALA A 22 35.45 -51.26 24.50
C ALA A 22 33.94 -51.11 24.78
N PRO A 23 33.25 -50.09 24.20
CA PRO A 23 33.74 -49.15 23.17
C PRO A 23 34.61 -48.01 23.73
N ASN A 24 34.64 -47.83 25.05
CA ASN A 24 35.31 -46.71 25.72
C ASN A 24 36.74 -47.04 26.17
N ALA A 25 37.53 -47.76 25.37
CA ALA A 25 38.93 -48.04 25.68
C ALA A 25 39.77 -46.74 25.71
N PRO A 26 40.93 -46.71 26.40
CA PRO A 26 41.80 -45.54 26.41
C PRO A 26 42.23 -45.16 25.00
N GLY A 27 42.13 -43.87 24.66
CA GLY A 27 42.41 -43.37 23.31
C GLY A 27 41.24 -43.46 22.33
N SER A 28 40.14 -44.14 22.65
CA SER A 28 38.94 -44.13 21.79
C SER A 28 38.36 -42.73 21.62
N THR A 29 37.88 -42.39 20.41
CA THR A 29 37.11 -41.16 20.18
C THR A 29 35.78 -41.24 20.90
N VAL A 30 35.40 -40.17 21.59
CA VAL A 30 34.07 -40.04 22.20
C VAL A 30 33.21 -39.26 21.22
N ILE A 31 32.22 -39.92 20.61
CA ILE A 31 31.24 -39.31 19.70
C ILE A 31 29.86 -39.35 20.35
N GLY A 32 29.05 -38.31 20.17
CA GLY A 32 27.66 -38.23 20.65
C GLY A 32 27.47 -37.29 21.85
N TYR A 33 26.63 -36.27 21.64
CA TYR A 33 26.32 -35.18 22.55
C TYR A 33 25.26 -35.58 23.59
N GLY A 34 25.34 -35.01 24.80
CA GLY A 34 24.38 -35.24 25.90
C GLY A 34 24.25 -36.69 26.40
N GLY A 35 25.05 -37.62 25.88
CA GLY A 35 24.99 -39.03 26.20
C GLY A 35 25.92 -39.43 27.33
N THR A 36 25.41 -40.23 28.27
CA THR A 36 26.25 -40.88 29.26
C THR A 36 27.08 -42.00 28.62
N ARG A 37 28.34 -42.14 29.02
CA ARG A 37 29.23 -43.23 28.64
C ARG A 37 29.55 -44.06 29.87
N THR A 38 29.26 -45.35 29.81
CA THR A 38 29.65 -46.27 30.89
C THR A 38 31.08 -46.73 30.65
N ILE A 39 31.97 -46.40 31.58
CA ILE A 39 33.34 -46.89 31.60
C ILE A 39 33.36 -48.16 32.43
N VAL A 40 33.76 -49.27 31.82
CA VAL A 40 33.86 -50.58 32.48
C VAL A 40 35.33 -50.91 32.67
N LEU A 41 35.72 -51.17 33.91
CA LEU A 41 37.07 -51.56 34.32
C LEU A 41 37.03 -52.99 34.84
N VAL A 42 37.87 -53.84 34.28
CA VAL A 42 38.05 -55.23 34.70
C VAL A 42 39.45 -55.38 35.28
N VAL A 43 39.56 -55.93 36.48
CA VAL A 43 40.82 -56.33 37.10
C VAL A 43 40.87 -57.85 37.13
N THR A 44 41.93 -58.44 36.61
CA THR A 44 42.14 -59.89 36.60
C THR A 44 43.45 -60.23 37.32
N ASP A 45 43.40 -61.15 38.30
CA ASP A 45 44.58 -61.64 39.01
C ASP A 45 45.39 -62.66 38.17
N ALA A 46 46.57 -63.04 38.66
CA ALA A 46 47.43 -64.01 37.97
C ALA A 46 46.83 -65.43 37.90
N CYS A 47 45.85 -65.74 38.74
CA CYS A 47 45.12 -67.00 38.77
C CYS A 47 43.90 -67.01 37.82
N GLY A 48 43.59 -65.87 37.19
CA GLY A 48 42.48 -65.70 36.26
C GLY A 48 41.16 -65.25 36.92
N ASN A 49 41.12 -64.97 38.22
CA ASN A 49 39.94 -64.41 38.86
C ASN A 49 39.77 -62.95 38.47
N SER A 50 38.54 -62.53 38.16
CA SER A 50 38.27 -61.16 37.72
C SER A 50 37.22 -60.44 38.56
N SER A 51 37.42 -59.16 38.80
CA SER A 51 36.41 -58.24 39.33
C SER A 51 36.13 -57.13 38.32
N THR A 52 34.87 -56.71 38.25
CA THR A 52 34.43 -55.65 37.32
C THR A 52 33.81 -54.51 38.11
N THR A 53 34.17 -53.29 37.75
CA THR A 53 33.52 -52.07 38.24
C THR A 53 33.22 -51.14 37.09
N GLN A 54 32.26 -50.25 37.28
CA GLN A 54 31.89 -49.27 36.27
C GLN A 54 31.52 -47.93 36.88
N PHE A 55 31.71 -46.88 36.10
CA PHE A 55 31.19 -45.54 36.40
C PHE A 55 30.72 -44.88 35.12
N THR A 56 29.95 -43.80 35.27
CA THR A 56 29.41 -43.03 34.16
C THR A 56 30.21 -41.76 33.94
N LEU A 57 30.58 -41.51 32.68
CA LEU A 57 31.11 -40.24 32.20
C LEU A 57 29.99 -39.50 31.47
N THR A 58 29.74 -38.25 31.83
CA THR A 58 28.80 -37.38 31.12
C THR A 58 29.57 -36.36 30.31
N LEU A 59 29.32 -36.32 29.00
CA LEU A 59 29.81 -35.24 28.15
C LEU A 59 28.80 -34.11 28.16
N VAL A 60 29.26 -32.89 28.44
CA VAL A 60 28.44 -31.67 28.41
C VAL A 60 29.02 -30.72 27.38
N ASP A 61 28.16 -30.14 26.55
CA ASP A 61 28.55 -28.98 25.75
C ASP A 61 28.31 -27.70 26.56
N GLN A 62 29.32 -26.83 26.57
CA GLN A 62 29.28 -25.53 27.21
C GLN A 62 29.58 -24.40 26.21
N THR A 63 29.76 -24.73 24.93
CA THR A 63 30.02 -23.77 23.87
C THR A 63 28.68 -23.28 23.34
N PRO A 64 28.37 -21.98 23.39
CA PRO A 64 27.17 -21.48 22.78
C PRO A 64 27.24 -21.54 21.23
N PRO A 65 26.08 -21.71 20.56
CA PRO A 65 26.03 -21.64 19.11
C PRO A 65 26.43 -20.24 18.58
N VAL A 66 26.77 -20.17 17.30
CA VAL A 66 26.96 -18.91 16.55
C VAL A 66 25.67 -18.58 15.82
N ALA A 67 25.00 -17.51 16.25
CA ALA A 67 23.83 -16.98 15.57
C ALA A 67 24.24 -16.10 14.37
N VAL A 68 23.72 -16.41 13.18
CA VAL A 68 23.99 -15.66 11.94
C VAL A 68 22.67 -15.18 11.35
N CYS A 69 22.60 -13.88 11.05
CA CYS A 69 21.38 -13.18 10.65
C CYS A 69 21.52 -12.57 9.26
N LYS A 70 20.42 -12.54 8.49
CA LYS A 70 20.27 -11.79 7.24
C LYS A 70 19.07 -10.84 7.30
N PRO A 71 19.10 -9.71 6.56
CA PRO A 71 17.96 -8.81 6.47
C PRO A 71 16.79 -9.46 5.72
N VAL A 72 15.57 -8.99 6.01
CA VAL A 72 14.33 -9.51 5.41
C VAL A 72 13.43 -8.36 5.00
N THR A 73 12.72 -8.51 3.88
CA THR A 73 11.62 -7.60 3.49
C THR A 73 10.29 -8.33 3.61
N VAL A 74 9.30 -7.69 4.22
CA VAL A 74 7.92 -8.19 4.33
C VAL A 74 6.92 -7.14 3.87
N TYR A 75 5.76 -7.59 3.43
CA TYR A 75 4.69 -6.74 2.91
C TYR A 75 3.47 -6.79 3.82
N LEU A 76 2.87 -5.64 4.10
CA LEU A 76 1.60 -5.58 4.83
C LEU A 76 0.49 -6.22 4.00
N ASN A 77 -0.41 -6.93 4.68
CA ASN A 77 -1.64 -7.46 4.10
C ASN A 77 -2.78 -6.44 4.17
N ALA A 78 -3.97 -6.80 3.66
CA ALA A 78 -5.16 -5.94 3.67
C ALA A 78 -5.67 -5.53 5.07
N ALA A 79 -5.19 -6.19 6.14
CA ALA A 79 -5.46 -5.80 7.52
C ALA A 79 -4.38 -4.88 8.10
N GLY A 80 -3.40 -4.45 7.31
CA GLY A 80 -2.28 -3.61 7.74
C GLY A 80 -1.29 -4.34 8.64
N THR A 81 -1.12 -5.65 8.44
CA THR A 81 -0.24 -6.49 9.28
C THR A 81 0.72 -7.36 8.45
N ALA A 82 1.87 -7.69 9.02
CA ALA A 82 2.84 -8.64 8.48
C ALA A 82 3.47 -9.46 9.61
N SER A 83 4.05 -10.63 9.29
CA SER A 83 4.78 -11.43 10.26
C SER A 83 6.02 -12.08 9.64
N ILE A 84 6.96 -12.45 10.49
CA ILE A 84 8.17 -13.19 10.13
C ILE A 84 8.29 -14.44 11.00
N THR A 85 9.08 -15.39 10.50
CA THR A 85 9.51 -16.57 11.26
C THR A 85 11.01 -16.52 11.51
N PRO A 86 11.54 -17.22 12.53
CA PRO A 86 12.98 -17.31 12.75
C PRO A 86 13.77 -17.75 11.51
N ALA A 87 13.21 -18.66 10.71
CA ALA A 87 13.83 -19.17 9.50
C ALA A 87 14.05 -18.11 8.42
N MET A 88 13.21 -17.07 8.36
CA MET A 88 13.36 -15.97 7.40
C MET A 88 14.60 -15.13 7.69
N VAL A 89 14.93 -14.95 8.98
CA VAL A 89 16.04 -14.11 9.45
C VAL A 89 17.35 -14.89 9.60
N ASN A 90 17.27 -16.21 9.78
CA ASN A 90 18.46 -17.06 9.92
C ASN A 90 19.28 -17.12 8.62
N ASP A 91 20.60 -16.97 8.76
CA ASP A 91 21.57 -17.01 7.67
C ASP A 91 22.67 -18.06 7.91
N GLY A 92 22.25 -19.26 8.34
CA GLY A 92 23.18 -20.36 8.60
C GLY A 92 23.83 -20.32 9.98
N SER A 93 23.03 -20.03 11.02
CA SER A 93 23.45 -20.26 12.40
C SER A 93 23.94 -21.70 12.58
N HIS A 94 25.06 -21.86 13.29
CA HIS A 94 25.75 -23.13 13.43
C HIS A 94 26.40 -23.22 14.81
N ASP A 95 26.82 -24.42 15.18
CA ASP A 95 27.57 -24.67 16.41
C ASP A 95 28.76 -25.61 16.11
N ASN A 96 29.70 -25.72 17.04
CA ASN A 96 30.89 -26.56 16.87
C ASN A 96 30.57 -28.07 16.91
N CYS A 97 29.49 -28.44 17.58
CA CYS A 97 29.22 -29.80 18.02
C CYS A 97 27.76 -30.17 17.80
N ASP A 98 26.83 -29.26 18.09
CA ASP A 98 25.41 -29.56 18.14
C ASP A 98 24.61 -29.00 16.95
N PRO A 99 23.52 -29.66 16.54
CA PRO A 99 22.53 -29.03 15.67
C PRO A 99 21.91 -27.80 16.34
N VAL A 100 21.76 -26.72 15.57
CA VAL A 100 21.12 -25.49 16.04
C VAL A 100 19.61 -25.53 15.82
N THR A 101 18.87 -25.14 16.85
CA THR A 101 17.41 -24.94 16.86
C THR A 101 17.09 -23.45 16.83
N LEU A 102 16.15 -23.05 15.97
CA LEU A 102 15.66 -21.68 15.92
C LEU A 102 14.57 -21.48 16.98
N VAL A 103 14.88 -20.72 18.04
CA VAL A 103 14.01 -20.59 19.21
C VAL A 103 12.93 -19.53 18.97
N SER A 104 13.34 -18.32 18.61
CA SER A 104 12.42 -17.19 18.47
C SER A 104 13.02 -16.06 17.64
N VAL A 105 12.16 -15.19 17.11
CA VAL A 105 12.55 -13.89 16.55
C VAL A 105 11.61 -12.85 17.13
N VAL A 106 12.16 -11.75 17.66
CA VAL A 106 11.36 -10.73 18.35
C VAL A 106 11.80 -9.32 17.91
N PRO A 107 10.86 -8.43 17.52
CA PRO A 107 9.44 -8.73 17.24
C PRO A 107 9.27 -9.65 16.02
N SER A 108 8.18 -10.43 16.00
CA SER A 108 7.81 -11.32 14.88
C SER A 108 6.58 -10.86 14.11
N THR A 109 5.91 -9.80 14.55
CA THR A 109 4.70 -9.24 13.95
C THR A 109 4.84 -7.74 13.81
N PHE A 110 4.34 -7.21 12.70
CA PHE A 110 4.44 -5.82 12.31
C PHE A 110 3.09 -5.28 11.87
N THR A 111 2.90 -3.97 12.04
CA THR A 111 1.71 -3.25 11.62
C THR A 111 2.09 -2.06 10.73
N CYS A 112 1.11 -1.29 10.27
CA CYS A 112 1.35 0.01 9.60
C CYS A 112 2.28 0.95 10.37
N ALA A 113 2.28 0.91 11.71
CA ALA A 113 3.18 1.73 12.53
C ALA A 113 4.66 1.34 12.39
N ASN A 114 4.93 0.17 11.79
CA ASN A 114 6.27 -0.36 11.58
C ASN A 114 6.72 -0.21 10.11
N ALA A 115 6.04 0.57 9.26
CA ALA A 115 6.50 0.80 7.90
C ALA A 115 7.95 1.33 7.88
N GLY A 116 8.79 0.77 7.01
CA GLY A 116 10.22 1.05 6.95
C GLY A 116 11.07 0.01 7.69
N ALA A 117 12.26 0.42 8.13
CA ALA A 117 13.25 -0.48 8.73
C ALA A 117 13.02 -0.67 10.24
N ASN A 118 12.99 -1.93 10.68
CA ASN A 118 12.82 -2.33 12.08
C ASN A 118 13.96 -3.27 12.50
N SER A 119 14.40 -3.19 13.74
CA SER A 119 15.38 -4.14 14.28
C SER A 119 14.67 -5.33 14.92
N VAL A 120 15.14 -6.54 14.64
CA VAL A 120 14.69 -7.78 15.30
C VAL A 120 15.87 -8.55 15.87
N THR A 121 15.61 -9.36 16.89
CA THR A 121 16.59 -10.25 17.51
C THR A 121 16.16 -11.69 17.28
N LEU A 122 17.01 -12.46 16.59
CA LEU A 122 16.89 -13.91 16.45
C LEU A 122 17.59 -14.57 17.65
N THR A 123 16.91 -15.52 18.29
CA THR A 123 17.48 -16.39 19.33
C THR A 123 17.56 -17.81 18.81
N VAL A 124 18.72 -18.42 18.96
CA VAL A 124 18.98 -19.82 18.62
C VAL A 124 19.51 -20.57 19.83
N SER A 125 19.30 -21.88 19.87
CA SER A 125 19.86 -22.75 20.89
C SER A 125 20.49 -23.99 20.27
N ASP A 126 21.41 -24.61 20.97
CA ASP A 126 21.86 -25.96 20.65
C ASP A 126 21.00 -27.02 21.38
N VAL A 127 21.37 -28.30 21.26
CA VAL A 127 20.68 -29.43 21.91
C VAL A 127 21.05 -29.53 23.39
N SER A 128 22.23 -29.03 23.76
CA SER A 128 22.73 -28.97 25.14
C SER A 128 22.12 -27.83 25.97
N GLY A 129 21.33 -26.96 25.33
CA GLY A 129 20.60 -25.85 25.97
C GLY A 129 21.38 -24.53 26.00
N ASN A 130 22.56 -24.43 25.39
CA ASN A 130 23.24 -23.15 25.25
C ASN A 130 22.53 -22.29 24.21
N THR A 131 22.59 -20.97 24.37
CA THR A 131 21.84 -20.03 23.53
C THR A 131 22.70 -18.91 23.01
N SER A 132 22.33 -18.36 21.86
CA SER A 132 22.99 -17.23 21.22
C SER A 132 21.99 -16.39 20.46
N THR A 133 22.34 -15.13 20.21
CA THR A 133 21.47 -14.18 19.52
C THR A 133 22.22 -13.39 18.46
N CYS A 134 21.48 -12.97 17.42
CA CYS A 134 21.95 -11.99 16.45
C CYS A 134 20.82 -11.01 16.14
N THR A 135 21.19 -9.79 15.74
CA THR A 135 20.24 -8.75 15.31
C THR A 135 20.19 -8.66 13.80
N SER A 136 19.02 -8.33 13.27
CA SER A 136 18.80 -8.11 11.84
C SER A 136 17.82 -6.98 11.58
N THR A 137 17.88 -6.41 10.38
CA THR A 137 16.90 -5.43 9.90
C THR A 137 15.79 -6.10 9.12
N VAL A 138 14.55 -5.77 9.48
CA VAL A 138 13.33 -6.14 8.74
C VAL A 138 12.74 -4.88 8.13
N THR A 139 12.67 -4.84 6.81
CA THR A 139 12.03 -3.76 6.06
C THR A 139 10.57 -4.14 5.81
N VAL A 140 9.65 -3.38 6.40
CA VAL A 140 8.21 -3.54 6.20
C VAL A 140 7.77 -2.55 5.12
N LEU A 141 7.16 -3.08 4.06
CA LEU A 141 6.64 -2.26 2.96
C LEU A 141 5.12 -2.38 2.88
N ASP A 142 4.50 -1.27 2.52
CA ASP A 142 3.10 -1.21 2.16
C ASP A 142 3.00 -0.91 0.68
N THR A 143 2.43 -1.85 -0.07
CA THR A 143 2.31 -1.79 -1.54
C THR A 143 0.86 -1.88 -1.98
N ILE A 144 -0.08 -1.82 -1.03
CA ILE A 144 -1.50 -1.87 -1.34
C ILE A 144 -1.93 -0.44 -1.64
N ALA A 145 -2.58 -0.24 -2.79
CA ALA A 145 -3.08 1.06 -3.15
C ALA A 145 -4.39 1.38 -2.38
N PRO A 146 -4.64 2.66 -2.06
CA PRO A 146 -5.88 3.06 -1.42
C PRO A 146 -7.10 2.78 -2.31
N VAL A 147 -8.28 2.74 -1.69
CA VAL A 147 -9.57 2.68 -2.38
C VAL A 147 -10.23 4.04 -2.28
N ILE A 148 -10.64 4.60 -3.43
CA ILE A 148 -11.41 5.85 -3.52
C ILE A 148 -12.65 5.63 -4.37
N VAL A 149 -13.79 6.13 -3.88
CA VAL A 149 -15.07 6.14 -4.61
C VAL A 149 -15.50 7.58 -4.86
N CYS A 150 -15.60 7.94 -6.14
CA CYS A 150 -16.08 9.26 -6.55
C CYS A 150 -17.61 9.32 -6.56
N ASN A 151 -18.13 10.56 -6.60
CA ASN A 151 -19.53 10.84 -6.85
C ASN A 151 -19.97 10.27 -8.20
N ALA A 152 -21.27 10.04 -8.34
CA ALA A 152 -21.86 9.85 -9.66
C ALA A 152 -21.76 11.14 -10.50
N ASN A 153 -21.88 11.02 -11.81
CA ASN A 153 -21.96 12.18 -12.70
C ASN A 153 -23.16 13.07 -12.33
N ILE A 154 -22.96 14.38 -12.40
CA ILE A 154 -23.96 15.40 -12.07
C ILE A 154 -24.41 16.08 -13.36
N THR A 155 -25.72 16.25 -13.54
CA THR A 155 -26.31 17.01 -14.64
C THR A 155 -27.22 18.09 -14.07
N THR A 156 -27.06 19.34 -14.52
CA THR A 156 -27.88 20.47 -14.08
C THR A 156 -28.04 21.49 -15.22
N THR A 157 -28.84 22.53 -14.98
CA THR A 157 -29.07 23.61 -15.94
C THR A 157 -28.64 24.96 -15.37
N THR A 158 -28.49 25.97 -16.23
CA THR A 158 -28.24 27.37 -15.82
C THR A 158 -29.30 27.91 -14.86
N GLY A 159 -30.54 27.41 -14.97
CA GLY A 159 -31.67 27.79 -14.14
C GLY A 159 -32.38 29.03 -14.67
N ALA A 160 -33.71 28.99 -14.65
CA ALA A 160 -34.54 30.08 -15.16
C ALA A 160 -34.25 31.41 -14.44
N GLY A 161 -33.94 32.46 -15.21
CA GLY A 161 -33.67 33.80 -14.69
C GLY A 161 -32.24 34.01 -14.18
N ASN A 162 -31.34 33.04 -14.33
CA ASN A 162 -29.92 33.22 -14.04
C ASN A 162 -29.25 34.12 -15.10
N THR A 163 -28.45 35.07 -14.64
CA THR A 163 -27.70 36.00 -15.51
C THR A 163 -26.28 35.50 -15.84
N GLN A 164 -25.86 34.37 -15.26
CA GLN A 164 -24.55 33.75 -15.47
C GLN A 164 -24.64 32.54 -16.41
N CYS A 165 -23.62 32.35 -17.26
CA CYS A 165 -23.52 31.16 -18.11
C CYS A 165 -22.94 29.95 -17.36
N GLY A 166 -23.68 29.49 -16.35
CA GLY A 166 -23.28 28.35 -15.53
C GLY A 166 -24.24 28.08 -14.39
N ALA A 167 -23.93 27.07 -13.59
CA ALA A 167 -24.70 26.66 -12.42
C ALA A 167 -23.77 26.46 -11.22
N VAL A 168 -24.18 26.91 -10.04
CA VAL A 168 -23.44 26.60 -8.81
C VAL A 168 -23.74 25.16 -8.43
N VAL A 169 -22.70 24.31 -8.38
CA VAL A 169 -22.86 22.87 -8.11
C VAL A 169 -22.14 22.50 -6.83
N THR A 170 -22.86 21.85 -5.92
CA THR A 170 -22.31 21.28 -4.70
C THR A 170 -22.24 19.75 -4.83
N PHE A 171 -21.14 19.19 -4.32
CA PHE A 171 -20.93 17.76 -4.18
C PHE A 171 -20.12 17.49 -2.91
N THR A 172 -20.30 16.31 -2.32
CA THR A 172 -19.43 15.86 -1.22
C THR A 172 -18.08 15.47 -1.80
N ALA A 173 -16.98 15.98 -1.24
CA ALA A 173 -15.65 15.58 -1.66
C ALA A 173 -15.45 14.06 -1.43
N PRO A 174 -14.94 13.31 -2.43
CA PRO A 174 -14.61 11.90 -2.25
C PRO A 174 -13.63 11.69 -1.09
N THR A 175 -13.82 10.60 -0.34
CA THR A 175 -12.87 10.17 0.69
C THR A 175 -12.28 8.82 0.29
N GLY A 176 -10.96 8.75 0.18
CA GLY A 176 -10.25 7.49 0.04
C GLY A 176 -9.88 6.88 1.39
N THR A 177 -9.82 5.54 1.42
CA THR A 177 -9.42 4.74 2.59
C THR A 177 -8.36 3.74 2.18
N ASP A 178 -7.52 3.33 3.12
CA ASP A 178 -6.47 2.34 2.91
C ASP A 178 -6.39 1.36 4.09
N ASN A 179 -5.67 0.24 3.95
CA ASN A 179 -5.37 -0.66 5.08
C ASN A 179 -4.55 0.02 6.17
N CYS A 180 -3.78 1.05 5.81
CA CYS A 180 -3.07 1.91 6.74
C CYS A 180 -3.73 3.29 6.87
N SER A 181 -3.65 3.87 8.07
CA SER A 181 -4.12 5.23 8.27
C SER A 181 -3.21 6.25 7.59
N GLY A 182 -3.75 7.43 7.29
CA GLY A 182 -2.98 8.52 6.66
C GLY A 182 -3.23 8.70 5.17
N ALA A 183 -4.19 7.98 4.58
CA ALA A 183 -4.67 8.26 3.23
C ALA A 183 -5.24 9.70 3.13
N ALA A 184 -4.70 10.47 2.20
CA ALA A 184 -5.09 11.84 1.91
C ALA A 184 -5.65 11.95 0.49
N THR A 185 -6.81 12.58 0.35
CA THR A 185 -7.47 12.76 -0.96
C THR A 185 -7.38 14.22 -1.39
N ALA A 186 -6.95 14.46 -2.62
CA ALA A 186 -6.84 15.78 -3.21
C ALA A 186 -7.55 15.84 -4.56
N GLN A 187 -8.22 16.97 -4.82
CA GLN A 187 -8.71 17.28 -6.16
C GLN A 187 -7.54 17.71 -7.04
N THR A 188 -7.32 17.03 -8.16
CA THR A 188 -6.24 17.35 -9.09
C THR A 188 -6.71 18.12 -10.32
N THR A 189 -7.98 17.94 -10.72
CA THR A 189 -8.60 18.68 -11.84
C THR A 189 -10.05 19.05 -11.56
N GLY A 190 -10.56 20.03 -12.31
CA GLY A 190 -11.93 20.50 -12.26
C GLY A 190 -12.14 21.66 -11.30
N LEU A 191 -13.37 21.82 -10.79
CA LEU A 191 -13.77 22.93 -9.93
C LEU A 191 -14.22 22.43 -8.54
N ALA A 192 -14.00 23.25 -7.51
CA ALA A 192 -14.35 22.89 -6.14
C ALA A 192 -15.88 22.87 -5.95
N SER A 193 -16.34 22.05 -5.00
CA SER A 193 -17.75 22.03 -4.58
C SER A 193 -18.22 23.43 -4.14
N GLY A 194 -19.38 23.84 -4.61
CA GLY A 194 -19.95 25.18 -4.39
C GLY A 194 -19.44 26.25 -5.37
N SER A 195 -18.59 25.88 -6.34
CA SER A 195 -18.19 26.80 -7.41
C SER A 195 -19.26 26.93 -8.49
N LEU A 196 -19.18 28.00 -9.28
CA LEU A 196 -19.93 28.14 -10.53
C LEU A 196 -19.29 27.26 -11.61
N PHE A 197 -20.00 26.24 -12.06
CA PHE A 197 -19.61 25.41 -13.19
C PHE A 197 -20.12 26.02 -14.50
N PRO A 198 -19.26 26.23 -15.51
CA PRO A 198 -19.68 26.77 -16.80
C PRO A 198 -20.57 25.78 -17.56
N VAL A 199 -21.39 26.29 -18.49
CA VAL A 199 -22.09 25.45 -19.46
C VAL A 199 -21.11 24.54 -20.21
N GLY A 200 -21.51 23.28 -20.40
CA GLY A 200 -20.69 22.21 -20.95
C GLY A 200 -20.35 21.15 -19.91
N VAL A 201 -19.29 20.39 -20.18
CA VAL A 201 -18.84 19.28 -19.32
C VAL A 201 -17.55 19.68 -18.61
N THR A 202 -17.57 19.65 -17.28
CA THR A 202 -16.37 19.79 -16.44
C THR A 202 -16.05 18.44 -15.82
N THR A 203 -14.82 17.95 -16.00
CA THR A 203 -14.34 16.70 -15.37
C THR A 203 -13.59 17.00 -14.08
N ASN A 204 -14.11 16.53 -12.96
CA ASN A 204 -13.42 16.56 -11.68
C ASN A 204 -12.64 15.27 -11.47
N THR A 205 -11.36 15.38 -11.16
CA THR A 205 -10.49 14.23 -10.87
C THR A 205 -9.93 14.37 -9.46
N PHE A 206 -9.93 13.27 -8.73
CA PHE A 206 -9.39 13.15 -7.38
C PHE A 206 -8.35 12.06 -7.32
N VAL A 207 -7.29 12.30 -6.56
CA VAL A 207 -6.25 11.32 -6.26
C VAL A 207 -6.18 11.14 -4.75
N THR A 208 -6.26 9.90 -4.29
CA THR A 208 -5.91 9.52 -2.92
C THR A 208 -4.49 8.99 -2.91
N THR A 209 -3.66 9.48 -1.99
CA THR A 209 -2.31 8.98 -1.72
C THR A 209 -2.27 8.50 -0.28
N ASP A 210 -1.81 7.27 -0.06
CA ASP A 210 -1.59 6.73 1.30
C ASP A 210 -0.29 7.28 1.94
N ALA A 211 -0.02 6.88 3.19
CA ALA A 211 1.18 7.31 3.91
C ALA A 211 2.49 6.73 3.33
N SER A 212 2.38 5.65 2.56
CA SER A 212 3.49 4.90 1.95
C SER A 212 3.77 5.36 0.52
N GLY A 213 2.93 6.25 -0.03
CA GLY A 213 3.04 6.82 -1.37
C GLY A 213 2.27 6.07 -2.45
N ASN A 214 1.48 5.04 -2.13
CA ASN A 214 0.63 4.39 -3.12
C ASN A 214 -0.58 5.28 -3.44
N THR A 215 -1.03 5.26 -4.69
CA THR A 215 -2.07 6.18 -5.18
C THR A 215 -3.23 5.48 -5.86
N ALA A 216 -4.43 6.02 -5.70
CA ALA A 216 -5.60 5.66 -6.49
C ALA A 216 -6.32 6.92 -7.01
N THR A 217 -6.91 6.83 -8.19
CA THR A 217 -7.55 7.95 -8.87
C THR A 217 -9.01 7.62 -9.18
N CYS A 218 -9.90 8.60 -9.04
CA CYS A 218 -11.25 8.52 -9.58
C CYS A 218 -11.67 9.87 -10.18
N SER A 219 -12.69 9.85 -11.04
CA SER A 219 -13.23 11.06 -11.66
C SER A 219 -14.74 10.98 -11.84
N PHE A 220 -15.39 12.14 -11.86
CA PHE A 220 -16.80 12.29 -12.26
C PHE A 220 -16.97 13.57 -13.07
N THR A 221 -18.04 13.64 -13.86
CA THR A 221 -18.34 14.81 -14.69
C THR A 221 -19.50 15.62 -14.12
N VAL A 222 -19.40 16.94 -14.22
CA VAL A 222 -20.51 17.88 -14.04
C VAL A 222 -20.88 18.43 -15.41
N THR A 223 -22.12 18.20 -15.83
CA THR A 223 -22.67 18.72 -17.09
C THR A 223 -23.68 19.81 -16.78
N VAL A 224 -23.42 21.02 -17.25
CA VAL A 224 -24.35 22.15 -17.16
C VAL A 224 -24.89 22.44 -18.55
N THR A 225 -26.20 22.37 -18.73
CA THR A 225 -26.86 22.73 -19.99
C THR A 225 -27.57 24.07 -19.86
N ASP A 226 -27.50 24.88 -20.91
CA ASP A 226 -28.29 26.11 -20.99
C ASP A 226 -29.77 25.79 -21.26
N ASP A 227 -30.64 26.25 -20.36
CA ASP A 227 -32.11 26.10 -20.43
C ASP A 227 -32.84 27.45 -20.50
N THR A 228 -32.10 28.54 -20.64
CA THR A 228 -32.63 29.89 -20.68
C THR A 228 -32.78 30.37 -22.13
N PRO A 229 -34.00 30.67 -22.60
CA PRO A 229 -34.17 31.23 -23.94
C PRO A 229 -33.56 32.64 -24.04
N PRO A 230 -33.01 33.03 -25.21
CA PRO A 230 -32.50 34.38 -25.41
C PRO A 230 -33.64 35.41 -25.39
N LEU A 231 -33.37 36.57 -24.79
CA LEU A 231 -34.27 37.72 -24.81
C LEU A 231 -34.03 38.55 -26.08
N LEU A 232 -35.08 38.73 -26.89
CA LEU A 232 -35.05 39.53 -28.11
C LEU A 232 -35.78 40.85 -27.91
N THR A 233 -35.12 41.97 -28.21
CA THR A 233 -35.72 43.31 -28.19
C THR A 233 -35.81 43.86 -29.61
N CYS A 234 -37.03 44.04 -30.11
CA CYS A 234 -37.29 44.62 -31.43
C CYS A 234 -37.44 46.16 -31.35
N PRO A 235 -37.01 46.90 -32.39
CA PRO A 235 -37.34 48.32 -32.51
C PRO A 235 -38.85 48.52 -32.60
N ALA A 236 -39.34 49.66 -32.11
CA ALA A 236 -40.74 50.03 -32.23
C ALA A 236 -41.15 50.14 -33.71
N SER A 237 -42.42 49.86 -34.00
CA SER A 237 -42.99 50.04 -35.34
C SER A 237 -42.78 51.46 -35.84
N ILE A 238 -42.18 51.62 -37.02
CA ILE A 238 -41.95 52.92 -37.63
C ILE A 238 -43.07 53.23 -38.61
N THR A 239 -43.81 54.29 -38.34
CA THR A 239 -44.78 54.86 -39.27
C THR A 239 -44.23 56.17 -39.84
N THR A 240 -44.23 56.27 -41.17
CA THR A 240 -43.83 57.50 -41.85
C THR A 240 -44.70 57.75 -43.06
N THR A 241 -44.98 59.01 -43.34
CA THR A 241 -45.62 59.45 -44.57
C THR A 241 -44.55 59.93 -45.56
N THR A 242 -44.76 59.67 -46.85
CA THR A 242 -44.08 60.40 -47.93
C THR A 242 -44.65 61.81 -47.90
N GLY A 243 -43.85 62.80 -47.47
CA GLY A 243 -44.33 64.17 -47.27
C GLY A 243 -45.00 64.77 -48.52
N ALA A 244 -45.92 65.71 -48.31
CA ALA A 244 -46.58 66.43 -49.40
C ALA A 244 -45.52 67.16 -50.27
N GLY A 245 -45.50 66.87 -51.58
CA GLY A 245 -44.54 67.44 -52.53
C GLY A 245 -43.38 66.51 -52.93
N ASN A 246 -43.31 65.27 -52.43
CA ASN A 246 -42.34 64.29 -52.91
C ASN A 246 -42.75 63.74 -54.30
N THR A 247 -41.92 63.96 -55.32
CA THR A 247 -42.11 63.42 -56.68
C THR A 247 -41.46 62.05 -56.89
N GLN A 248 -40.78 61.49 -55.88
CA GLN A 248 -40.23 60.14 -55.88
C GLN A 248 -41.07 59.22 -54.99
N CYS A 249 -41.40 58.03 -55.49
CA CYS A 249 -42.19 57.04 -54.74
C CYS A 249 -41.31 56.32 -53.70
N GLY A 250 -40.90 57.02 -52.64
CA GLY A 250 -40.08 56.43 -51.59
C GLY A 250 -39.64 57.42 -50.51
N LYS A 251 -39.40 56.90 -49.30
CA LYS A 251 -38.73 57.61 -48.21
C LYS A 251 -37.77 56.63 -47.53
N ILE A 252 -36.51 57.03 -47.36
CA ILE A 252 -35.54 56.25 -46.59
C ILE A 252 -35.97 56.27 -45.12
N VAL A 253 -36.12 55.09 -44.53
CA VAL A 253 -36.42 54.91 -43.11
C VAL A 253 -35.21 54.28 -42.44
N THR A 254 -34.64 55.01 -41.48
CA THR A 254 -33.60 54.48 -40.61
C THR A 254 -34.25 53.84 -39.40
N TYR A 255 -33.82 52.64 -39.05
CA TYR A 255 -34.26 51.93 -37.84
C TYR A 255 -33.04 51.45 -37.06
N THR A 256 -33.20 51.32 -35.75
CA THR A 256 -32.22 50.65 -34.90
C THR A 256 -32.35 49.15 -35.10
N ALA A 257 -31.23 48.45 -35.31
CA ALA A 257 -31.25 46.98 -35.43
C ALA A 257 -31.79 46.34 -34.13
N PRO A 258 -32.53 45.23 -34.21
CA PRO A 258 -32.94 44.48 -33.03
C PRO A 258 -31.70 43.99 -32.26
N THR A 259 -31.81 43.93 -30.93
CA THR A 259 -30.76 43.40 -30.05
C THR A 259 -31.24 42.11 -29.40
N GLY A 260 -30.33 41.14 -29.26
CA GLY A 260 -30.57 39.90 -28.53
C GLY A 260 -29.59 39.81 -27.37
N THR A 261 -30.08 39.41 -26.20
CA THR A 261 -29.25 39.12 -25.02
C THR A 261 -29.53 37.73 -24.53
N ASP A 262 -28.48 37.01 -24.17
CA ASP A 262 -28.55 35.68 -23.60
C ASP A 262 -27.53 35.57 -22.47
N ASN A 263 -27.85 34.84 -21.41
CA ASN A 263 -26.91 34.64 -20.29
C ASN A 263 -25.66 33.85 -20.72
N CYS A 264 -25.72 33.11 -21.83
CA CYS A 264 -24.64 32.34 -22.44
C CYS A 264 -24.15 32.87 -23.80
N SER A 265 -24.51 34.11 -24.14
CA SER A 265 -24.27 34.78 -25.43
C SER A 265 -22.83 34.78 -25.98
N GLY A 266 -21.82 34.43 -25.18
CA GLY A 266 -20.40 34.36 -25.58
C GLY A 266 -19.80 32.96 -25.70
N GLN A 267 -20.55 31.89 -25.40
CA GLN A 267 -20.01 30.52 -25.30
C GLN A 267 -20.69 29.50 -26.23
N GLN A 268 -21.78 29.88 -26.91
CA GLN A 268 -22.39 29.09 -27.96
C GLN A 268 -22.25 29.81 -29.31
N PRO A 269 -21.99 29.09 -30.42
CA PRO A 269 -22.20 29.64 -31.75
C PRO A 269 -23.72 29.76 -31.95
N HIS A 270 -24.35 30.77 -31.36
CA HIS A 270 -25.71 31.11 -31.73
C HIS A 270 -25.70 31.30 -33.24
N LYS A 271 -26.55 30.54 -33.95
CA LYS A 271 -26.73 30.68 -35.40
C LYS A 271 -26.91 32.17 -35.66
N ARG A 272 -25.93 32.81 -36.32
CA ARG A 272 -26.08 34.20 -36.77
C ARG A 272 -27.34 34.22 -37.63
N GLN A 273 -28.44 34.73 -37.09
CA GLN A 273 -29.58 35.06 -37.93
C GLN A 273 -29.16 36.31 -38.70
N VAL A 274 -28.71 36.07 -39.93
CA VAL A 274 -28.44 37.13 -40.89
C VAL A 274 -29.79 37.71 -41.27
N TRP A 275 -30.11 38.89 -40.74
CA TRP A 275 -31.30 39.63 -41.11
C TRP A 275 -31.08 40.23 -42.51
N GLN A 276 -31.57 39.55 -43.55
CA GLN A 276 -31.70 40.16 -44.88
C GLN A 276 -32.98 40.99 -44.91
N ALA A 277 -32.83 42.31 -45.06
CA ALA A 277 -33.95 43.21 -45.30
C ALA A 277 -34.48 42.98 -46.73
N VAL A 278 -35.52 42.15 -46.87
CA VAL A 278 -36.25 42.05 -48.14
C VAL A 278 -37.22 43.22 -48.22
N HIS A 279 -36.96 44.13 -49.15
CA HIS A 279 -37.90 45.20 -49.50
C HIS A 279 -39.22 44.59 -49.97
N TYR A 280 -40.33 45.21 -49.55
CA TYR A 280 -41.75 44.91 -49.80
C TYR A 280 -42.47 43.93 -48.84
N SER A 281 -43.21 44.54 -47.92
CA SER A 281 -44.59 44.17 -47.56
C SER A 281 -44.90 42.72 -47.16
N ARG A 282 -44.13 42.12 -46.24
CA ARG A 282 -44.59 41.16 -45.21
C ARG A 282 -43.36 40.64 -44.45
N LEU A 283 -43.35 40.80 -43.13
CA LEU A 283 -42.46 40.02 -42.26
C LEU A 283 -43.06 38.62 -42.14
N VAL A 284 -42.52 37.65 -42.87
CA VAL A 284 -42.86 36.23 -42.68
C VAL A 284 -41.75 35.61 -41.83
N GLN A 285 -42.10 35.16 -40.63
CA GLN A 285 -41.26 34.25 -39.84
C GLN A 285 -41.08 32.97 -40.66
N GLN A 286 -39.87 32.72 -41.17
CA GLN A 286 -39.55 31.39 -41.70
C GLN A 286 -38.94 30.54 -40.59
N PRO A 287 -39.56 29.41 -40.21
CA PRO A 287 -38.90 28.43 -39.37
C PRO A 287 -37.82 27.74 -40.19
N ILE A 288 -36.58 27.75 -39.69
CA ILE A 288 -35.56 26.81 -40.19
C ILE A 288 -35.80 25.50 -39.46
N HIS A 289 -36.37 24.53 -40.18
CA HIS A 289 -36.28 23.12 -39.81
C HIS A 289 -34.80 22.72 -39.80
N LEU A 290 -34.36 22.14 -38.68
CA LEU A 290 -33.39 21.05 -38.68
C LEU A 290 -34.20 19.75 -38.68
#